data_AF-A0A4R2PV00-F1
#
_entry.id   AF-A0A4R2PV00-F1
#
_cell.length_a   1.000
_cell.length_b   1.000
_cell.length_c   1.000
_cell.angle_alpha   90.00
_cell.angle_beta   90.00
_cell.angle_gamma   90.00
#
_symmetry.space_group_name_H-M   'P 1'
#
loop_
_entity.id
_entity.type
_entity.pdbx_description
1 polymer ?
#
loop_
_entity_poly.entity_id
_entity_poly.type
_entity_poly.pdbx_seq_one_letter_code
_entity_poly.pdbx_strand_id
1 'polypeptide(L)'
;MPGLSFTLPHWLYWVGLIGFPIIAMVLARRPRAQEQRYSTALGYLILVTGGIIGLHRFYLKNLVGLVYLPIFVFILFANVQEQQARSVLSDMANQLRVAERTVEREEPRVAEALASLADLQAELAATEEGSFARRSAERRLDRAQETIAKGEERLNEARAAVAEFGPARAEAAEMREAWSSRAGYALYAILVFLAIDALLLPFMVRKANAKLPPHIAKTEAELALEAAEAEEGPKHDREYATNWIDRLSLFCGEFVAYWAVIAVFVYYYEVIARYVFNSPTNWAHEAMYLMFGMQYLIAGAYAMLTESHVRVDIFYAPLSRPKKAWADLVTSIFFFIFAGTLLVTSWIFAMDAIAVPSGNSIISDWARSEMTLFEMLGSLTLDQWTDPAIRWGEISFNEWEVPLWPMKWVMVMGGLLLVLQGISKLGKDIQAIRQGA
;
A
#
# COMPACT_ATOMS: atom_id res chain seq x y z
N MET A 1 -9.96 -1.56 21.60
CA MET A 1 -8.84 -2.50 21.35
C MET A 1 -7.55 -1.70 21.39
N PRO A 2 -6.44 -2.22 21.95
CA PRO A 2 -5.16 -1.52 21.89
C PRO A 2 -4.75 -1.38 20.42
N GLY A 3 -4.66 -0.14 19.93
CA GLY A 3 -4.11 0.13 18.60
C GLY A 3 -2.61 -0.16 18.62
N LEU A 4 -2.10 -0.78 17.56
CA LEU A 4 -0.66 -0.95 17.39
C LEU A 4 -0.09 0.40 16.94
N SER A 5 0.36 1.23 17.87
CA SER A 5 1.04 2.51 17.59
C SER A 5 2.50 2.29 17.18
N PHE A 6 2.73 1.42 16.20
CA PHE A 6 4.06 1.16 15.66
C PHE A 6 4.26 1.94 14.35
N THR A 7 5.10 2.95 14.41
CA THR A 7 5.63 3.64 13.23
C THR A 7 7.04 3.13 12.96
N LEU A 8 7.30 2.70 11.72
CA LEU A 8 8.62 2.21 11.34
C LEU A 8 9.64 3.35 11.43
N PRO A 9 10.70 3.23 12.26
CA PRO A 9 11.76 4.22 12.29
C PRO A 9 12.44 4.34 10.92
N HIS A 10 12.73 5.55 10.47
CA HIS A 10 13.32 5.78 9.14
C HIS A 10 14.65 5.04 8.95
N TRP A 11 15.51 5.02 9.97
CA TRP A 11 16.78 4.29 9.90
C TRP A 11 16.57 2.79 9.69
N LEU A 12 15.53 2.20 10.29
CA LEU A 12 15.24 0.77 10.17
C LEU A 12 14.74 0.43 8.76
N TYR A 13 13.97 1.32 8.14
CA TYR A 13 13.59 1.21 6.74
C TYR A 13 14.84 1.20 5.83
N TRP A 14 15.71 2.20 5.94
CA TRP A 14 16.90 2.30 5.09
C TRP A 14 17.89 1.14 5.30
N VAL A 15 18.15 0.78 6.56
CA VAL A 15 18.99 -0.38 6.90
C VAL A 15 18.36 -1.67 6.39
N GLY A 16 17.03 -1.82 6.49
CA GLY A 16 16.30 -2.96 5.95
C GLY A 16 16.50 -3.10 4.44
N LEU A 17 16.38 -2.00 3.70
CA LEU A 17 16.58 -1.98 2.25
C LEU A 17 18.01 -2.34 1.81
N ILE A 18 19.01 -2.16 2.67
CA ILE A 18 20.40 -2.53 2.35
C ILE A 18 20.73 -3.93 2.85
N GLY A 19 20.47 -4.18 4.14
CA GLY A 19 20.85 -5.41 4.82
C GLY A 19 20.09 -6.64 4.34
N PHE A 20 18.77 -6.51 4.13
CA PHE A 20 17.95 -7.65 3.73
C PHE A 20 18.37 -8.23 2.38
N PRO A 21 18.53 -7.44 1.29
CA PRO A 21 18.99 -7.98 0.02
C PRO A 21 20.36 -8.63 0.07
N ILE A 22 21.32 -8.05 0.79
CA ILE A 22 22.67 -8.63 0.92
C ILE A 22 22.59 -10.01 1.57
N ILE A 23 21.84 -10.11 2.68
CA ILE A 23 21.62 -11.39 3.37
C ILE A 23 20.92 -12.37 2.43
N ALA A 24 19.87 -11.93 1.73
CA ALA A 24 19.12 -12.76 0.80
C ALA A 24 19.98 -13.27 -0.36
N MET A 25 20.83 -12.42 -0.96
CA MET A 25 21.81 -12.81 -1.99
C MET A 25 22.78 -13.87 -1.47
N VAL A 26 23.33 -13.69 -0.26
CA VAL A 26 24.25 -14.66 0.36
C VAL A 26 23.55 -15.99 0.60
N LEU A 27 22.28 -15.98 1.04
CA LEU A 27 21.47 -17.19 1.24
C LEU A 27 21.11 -17.88 -0.07
N ALA A 28 20.72 -17.11 -1.09
CA ALA A 28 20.30 -17.63 -2.39
C ALA A 28 21.45 -18.29 -3.17
N ARG A 29 22.68 -17.80 -2.98
CA ARG A 29 23.90 -18.37 -3.58
C ARG A 29 24.41 -19.64 -2.88
N ARG A 30 23.74 -20.12 -1.82
CA ARG A 30 24.11 -21.39 -1.17
C ARG A 30 23.73 -22.57 -2.07
N PRO A 31 24.56 -23.63 -2.13
CA PRO A 31 24.22 -24.84 -2.88
C PRO A 31 22.89 -25.39 -2.39
N ARG A 32 21.90 -25.52 -3.29
CA ARG A 32 20.62 -26.16 -2.96
C ARG A 32 20.88 -27.65 -2.72
N ALA A 33 20.30 -28.19 -1.65
CA ALA A 33 20.32 -29.63 -1.42
C ALA A 33 19.66 -30.34 -2.61
N GLN A 34 20.32 -31.35 -3.16
CA GLN A 34 19.86 -32.10 -4.34
C GLN A 34 18.56 -32.89 -4.09
N GLU A 35 18.19 -33.13 -2.83
CA GLU A 35 16.98 -33.85 -2.46
C GLU A 35 15.80 -32.90 -2.25
N GLN A 36 14.75 -33.03 -3.06
CA GLN A 36 13.48 -32.38 -2.79
C GLN A 36 12.87 -33.00 -1.54
N ARG A 37 12.86 -32.26 -0.43
CA ARG A 37 12.15 -32.64 0.80
C ARG A 37 11.28 -31.49 1.25
N TYR A 38 10.06 -31.81 1.68
CA TYR A 38 9.23 -30.86 2.39
C TYR A 38 9.85 -30.54 3.75
N SER A 39 10.00 -29.25 4.04
CA SER A 39 10.54 -28.74 5.30
C SER A 39 9.41 -28.42 6.25
N THR A 40 9.54 -28.86 7.50
CA THR A 40 8.58 -28.51 8.56
C THR A 40 8.63 -27.01 8.88
N ALA A 41 9.83 -26.42 8.88
CA ALA A 41 10.00 -25.00 9.09
C ALA A 41 9.34 -24.17 7.98
N LEU A 42 9.49 -24.59 6.71
CA LEU A 42 8.82 -23.93 5.59
C LEU A 42 7.30 -24.11 5.65
N GLY A 43 6.83 -25.29 6.08
CA GLY A 43 5.41 -25.52 6.34
C GLY A 43 4.85 -24.54 7.37
N TYR A 44 5.52 -24.35 8.51
CA TYR A 44 5.07 -23.41 9.54
C TYR A 44 5.15 -21.97 9.06
N LEU A 45 6.20 -21.62 8.30
CA LEU A 45 6.29 -20.31 7.67
C LEU A 45 5.07 -20.07 6.78
N ILE A 46 4.73 -21.00 5.89
CA ILE A 46 3.57 -20.89 4.99
C ILE A 46 2.24 -20.90 5.77
N LEU A 47 2.14 -21.65 6.88
CA LEU A 47 0.96 -21.61 7.74
C LEU A 47 0.74 -20.21 8.32
N VAL A 48 1.82 -19.56 8.75
CA VAL A 48 1.78 -18.22 9.34
C VAL A 48 1.60 -17.14 8.26
N THR A 49 2.36 -17.18 7.17
CA THR A 49 2.38 -16.13 6.14
C THR A 49 1.31 -16.33 5.06
N GLY A 50 0.86 -17.56 4.85
CA GLY A 50 -0.20 -17.88 3.89
C GLY A 50 -1.61 -17.50 4.36
N GLY A 51 -1.73 -16.94 5.56
CA GLY A 51 -2.98 -16.48 6.15
C GLY A 51 -3.99 -17.60 6.38
N ILE A 52 -5.27 -17.23 6.38
CA ILE A 52 -6.39 -18.15 6.65
C ILE A 52 -6.84 -18.96 5.43
N ILE A 53 -6.13 -18.87 4.29
CA ILE A 53 -6.53 -19.53 3.03
C ILE A 53 -6.12 -21.02 2.99
N GLY A 54 -5.27 -21.48 3.91
CA GLY A 54 -4.88 -22.90 4.00
C GLY A 54 -3.73 -23.31 3.06
N LEU A 55 -2.87 -22.36 2.67
CA LEU A 55 -1.76 -22.59 1.72
C LEU A 55 -0.76 -23.67 2.17
N HIS A 56 -0.60 -23.88 3.47
CA HIS A 56 0.29 -24.91 4.02
C HIS A 56 -0.15 -26.33 3.66
N ARG A 57 -1.45 -26.56 3.38
CA ARG A 57 -1.93 -27.86 2.87
C ARG A 57 -1.58 -28.06 1.41
N PHE A 58 -1.68 -27.01 0.58
CA PHE A 58 -1.28 -27.07 -0.83
C PHE A 58 0.23 -27.24 -0.99
N TYR A 59 1.03 -26.65 -0.11
CA TYR A 59 2.47 -26.90 -0.02
C TYR A 59 2.78 -28.41 0.05
N LEU A 60 1.98 -29.18 0.80
CA LEU A 60 2.11 -30.63 0.94
C LEU A 60 1.30 -31.42 -0.09
N LYS A 61 0.86 -30.78 -1.18
CA LYS A 61 0.00 -31.36 -2.23
C LYS A 61 -1.28 -32.01 -1.70
N ASN A 62 -1.86 -31.46 -0.64
CA ASN A 62 -3.08 -31.96 -0.01
C ASN A 62 -4.30 -31.07 -0.35
N LEU A 63 -5.26 -31.64 -1.09
CA LEU A 63 -6.47 -30.93 -1.53
C LEU A 63 -7.45 -30.57 -0.41
N VAL A 64 -7.29 -31.09 0.81
CA VAL A 64 -8.10 -30.65 1.97
C VAL A 64 -7.94 -29.15 2.24
N GLY A 65 -6.86 -28.53 1.74
CA GLY A 65 -6.71 -27.07 1.73
C GLY A 65 -7.88 -26.33 1.07
N LEU A 66 -8.60 -26.95 0.12
CA LEU A 66 -9.76 -26.36 -0.54
C LEU A 66 -10.93 -26.07 0.41
N VAL A 67 -11.00 -26.72 1.58
CA VAL A 67 -12.04 -26.46 2.59
C VAL A 67 -11.93 -25.05 3.19
N TYR A 68 -10.72 -24.49 3.23
CA TYR A 68 -10.48 -23.13 3.74
C TYR A 68 -11.06 -22.07 2.81
N LEU A 69 -11.03 -22.30 1.50
CA LEU A 69 -11.44 -21.33 0.49
C LEU A 69 -12.91 -20.87 0.62
N PRO A 70 -13.93 -21.75 0.70
CA PRO A 70 -15.32 -21.31 0.84
C PRO A 70 -15.57 -20.58 2.16
N ILE A 71 -14.92 -20.99 3.25
CA ILE A 71 -15.02 -20.30 4.56
C ILE A 71 -14.39 -18.91 4.45
N PHE A 72 -13.22 -18.81 3.83
CA PHE A 72 -12.54 -17.54 3.60
C PHE A 72 -13.37 -16.60 2.72
N VAL A 73 -13.89 -17.08 1.60
CA VAL A 73 -14.76 -16.30 0.71
C VAL A 73 -16.02 -15.84 1.44
N PHE A 74 -16.61 -16.70 2.28
CA PHE A 74 -17.76 -16.32 3.10
C PHE A 74 -17.40 -15.22 4.12
N ILE A 75 -16.22 -15.27 4.76
CA ILE A 75 -15.76 -14.19 5.66
C ILE A 75 -15.66 -12.87 4.89
N LEU A 76 -15.07 -12.87 3.69
CA LEU A 76 -14.97 -11.67 2.86
C LEU A 76 -16.35 -11.13 2.48
N PHE A 77 -17.25 -12.01 2.04
CA PHE A 77 -18.62 -11.64 1.71
C PHE A 77 -19.36 -11.07 2.92
N ALA A 78 -19.32 -11.73 4.07
CA ALA A 78 -19.97 -11.28 5.30
C ALA A 78 -19.43 -9.94 5.78
N ASN A 79 -18.12 -9.67 5.64
CA ASN A 79 -17.52 -8.37 5.96
C ASN A 79 -18.04 -7.25 5.06
N VAL A 80 -18.21 -7.50 3.75
CA VAL A 80 -18.81 -6.51 2.83
C VAL A 80 -20.25 -6.21 3.23
N GLN A 81 -21.04 -7.24 3.56
CA GLN A 81 -22.41 -7.06 4.02
C GLN A 81 -22.48 -6.31 5.36
N GLU A 82 -21.57 -6.58 6.30
CA GLU A 82 -21.48 -5.84 7.56
C GLU A 82 -21.13 -4.36 7.32
N GLN A 83 -20.19 -4.07 6.42
CA GLN A 83 -19.82 -2.69 6.07
C GLN A 83 -21.02 -1.93 5.48
N GLN A 84 -21.77 -2.54 4.57
CA GLN A 84 -22.98 -1.94 4.00
C GLN A 84 -24.04 -1.68 5.08
N ALA A 85 -24.32 -2.67 5.93
CA ALA A 85 -25.26 -2.53 7.04
C ALA A 85 -24.84 -1.43 8.03
N ARG A 86 -23.52 -1.28 8.28
CA ARG A 86 -22.97 -0.21 9.11
C ARG A 86 -23.19 1.18 8.51
N SER A 87 -23.02 1.34 7.19
CA SER A 87 -23.31 2.60 6.50
C SER A 87 -24.78 2.97 6.65
N VAL A 88 -25.68 2.04 6.33
CA VAL A 88 -27.14 2.24 6.45
C VAL A 88 -27.52 2.59 7.88
N LEU A 89 -27.00 1.85 8.88
CA LEU A 89 -27.24 2.14 10.29
C LEU A 89 -26.79 3.56 10.68
N SER A 90 -25.61 3.98 10.21
CA SER A 90 -25.09 5.33 10.47
C SER A 90 -25.96 6.41 9.86
N ASP A 91 -26.41 6.21 8.62
CA ASP A 91 -27.28 7.15 7.90
C ASP A 91 -28.64 7.29 8.60
N MET A 92 -29.29 6.15 8.91
CA MET A 92 -30.57 6.14 9.63
C MET A 92 -30.45 6.74 11.02
N ALA A 93 -29.37 6.43 11.76
CA ALA A 93 -29.11 7.02 13.07
C ALA A 93 -28.88 8.54 12.99
N ASN A 94 -28.32 9.05 11.89
CA ASN A 94 -28.15 10.48 11.70
C ASN A 94 -29.49 11.18 11.40
N GLN A 95 -30.29 10.63 10.49
CA GLN A 95 -31.62 11.16 10.16
C GLN A 95 -32.54 11.19 11.39
N LEU A 96 -32.58 10.08 12.14
CA LEU A 96 -33.35 9.99 13.38
C LEU A 96 -32.91 11.05 14.39
N ARG A 97 -31.61 11.23 14.59
CA ARG A 97 -31.07 12.23 15.53
C ARG A 97 -31.43 13.67 15.14
N VAL A 98 -31.44 13.99 13.84
CA VAL A 98 -31.85 15.31 13.34
C VAL A 98 -33.34 15.55 13.61
N ALA A 99 -34.17 14.55 13.37
CA ALA A 99 -35.60 14.61 13.63
C ALA A 99 -35.90 14.74 15.14
N GLU A 100 -35.28 13.93 15.98
CA GLU A 100 -35.41 13.98 17.45
C GLU A 100 -35.01 15.36 18.01
N ARG A 101 -33.88 15.93 17.58
CA ARG A 101 -33.48 17.29 17.99
C ARG A 101 -34.47 18.36 17.55
N THR A 102 -35.11 18.17 16.40
CA THR A 102 -36.13 19.11 15.90
C THR A 102 -37.37 19.04 16.78
N VAL A 103 -37.81 17.83 17.15
CA VAL A 103 -38.89 17.63 18.13
C VAL A 103 -38.54 18.28 19.46
N GLU A 104 -37.38 17.95 20.04
CA GLU A 104 -36.92 18.47 21.33
C GLU A 104 -36.85 20.01 21.37
N ARG A 105 -36.51 20.66 20.25
CA ARG A 105 -36.41 22.12 20.16
C ARG A 105 -37.74 22.81 19.89
N GLU A 106 -38.55 22.30 18.96
CA GLU A 106 -39.78 22.98 18.52
C GLU A 106 -40.97 22.68 19.44
N GLU A 107 -41.01 21.52 20.08
CA GLU A 107 -42.10 21.11 20.97
C GLU A 107 -42.33 22.07 22.14
N PRO A 108 -41.31 22.46 22.93
CA PRO A 108 -41.52 23.45 24.00
C PRO A 108 -41.85 24.84 23.46
N ARG A 109 -41.30 25.24 22.30
CA ARG A 109 -41.55 26.57 21.69
C ARG A 109 -42.99 26.72 21.22
N VAL A 110 -43.54 25.68 20.58
CA VAL A 110 -44.93 25.64 20.17
C VAL A 110 -45.85 25.58 21.39
N ALA A 111 -45.51 24.78 22.40
CA ALA A 111 -46.29 24.70 23.63
C ALA A 111 -46.38 26.05 24.37
N GLU A 112 -45.27 26.78 24.48
CA GLU A 112 -45.22 28.11 25.11
C GLU A 112 -46.01 29.16 24.29
N ALA A 113 -45.89 29.14 22.96
CA ALA A 113 -46.65 30.02 22.07
C ALA A 113 -48.16 29.74 22.14
N LEU A 114 -48.56 28.46 22.22
CA LEU A 114 -49.96 28.05 22.42
C LEU A 114 -50.49 28.53 23.78
N ALA A 115 -49.70 28.41 24.84
CA ALA A 115 -50.11 28.82 26.18
C ALA A 115 -50.33 30.34 26.29
N SER A 116 -49.50 31.14 25.62
CA SER A 116 -49.60 32.60 25.61
C SER A 116 -50.66 33.17 24.66
N LEU A 117 -51.27 32.33 23.81
CA LEU A 117 -52.20 32.78 22.77
C LEU A 117 -53.47 33.40 23.35
N ALA A 118 -54.03 32.82 24.41
CA ALA A 118 -55.23 33.34 25.08
C ALA A 118 -54.98 34.72 25.70
N ASP A 119 -53.83 34.90 26.34
CA ASP A 119 -53.44 36.17 26.97
C ASP A 119 -53.21 37.27 25.92
N LEU A 120 -52.55 36.92 24.80
CA LEU A 120 -52.33 37.86 23.68
C LEU A 120 -53.63 38.28 23.00
N GLN A 121 -54.60 37.37 22.87
CA GLN A 121 -55.93 37.68 22.34
C GLN A 121 -56.71 38.60 23.30
N ALA A 122 -56.63 38.34 24.60
CA ALA A 122 -57.24 39.20 25.62
C ALA A 122 -56.61 40.60 25.65
N GLU A 123 -55.27 40.70 25.54
CA GLU A 123 -54.55 41.97 25.47
C GLU A 123 -54.95 42.78 24.23
N LEU A 124 -55.06 42.14 23.07
CA LEU A 124 -55.53 42.80 21.84
C LEU A 124 -56.97 43.33 22.00
N ALA A 125 -57.87 42.53 22.58
CA ALA A 125 -59.27 42.91 22.81
C ALA A 125 -59.42 44.10 23.77
N ALA A 126 -58.48 44.27 24.70
CA ALA A 126 -58.46 45.38 25.67
C ALA A 126 -57.89 46.70 25.10
N THR A 127 -57.33 46.71 23.89
CA THR A 127 -56.71 47.91 23.29
C THR A 127 -57.69 48.76 22.46
N GLU A 128 -57.59 50.08 22.61
CA GLU A 128 -58.41 51.05 21.86
C GLU A 128 -58.14 50.98 20.35
N GLU A 129 -59.20 51.09 19.55
CA GLU A 129 -59.14 51.08 18.09
C GLU A 129 -58.28 52.23 17.54
N GLY A 130 -57.39 51.91 16.59
CA GLY A 130 -56.50 52.89 15.96
C GLY A 130 -55.26 53.29 16.77
N SER A 131 -55.12 52.83 18.02
CA SER A 131 -53.96 53.14 18.87
C SER A 131 -52.66 52.44 18.44
N PHE A 132 -51.51 53.03 18.78
CA PHE A 132 -50.20 52.39 18.60
C PHE A 132 -50.08 51.09 19.40
N ALA A 133 -50.69 51.03 20.59
CA ALA A 133 -50.74 49.86 21.44
C ALA A 133 -51.44 48.67 20.76
N ARG A 134 -52.56 48.92 20.07
CA ARG A 134 -53.27 47.89 19.30
C ARG A 134 -52.42 47.28 18.19
N ARG A 135 -51.74 48.12 17.39
CA ARG A 135 -50.83 47.63 16.32
C ARG A 135 -49.66 46.79 16.87
N SER A 136 -49.18 47.11 18.07
CA SER A 136 -48.13 46.33 18.74
C SER A 136 -48.64 44.98 19.24
N ALA A 137 -49.83 44.96 19.86
CA ALA A 137 -50.50 43.74 20.32
C ALA A 137 -50.84 42.80 19.15
N GLU A 138 -51.35 43.35 18.03
CA GLU A 138 -51.64 42.62 16.79
C GLU A 138 -50.36 41.96 16.23
N ARG A 139 -49.25 42.70 16.12
CA ARG A 139 -47.95 42.12 15.71
C ARG A 139 -47.39 41.06 16.66
N ARG A 140 -47.73 41.11 17.96
CA ARG A 140 -47.31 40.05 18.91
C ARG A 140 -48.16 38.80 18.71
N LEU A 141 -49.47 38.97 18.53
CA LEU A 141 -50.40 37.88 18.23
C LEU A 141 -50.04 37.20 16.89
N ASP A 142 -49.81 37.97 15.83
CA ASP A 142 -49.43 37.44 14.52
C ASP A 142 -48.13 36.63 14.60
N ARG A 143 -47.12 37.13 15.32
CA ARG A 143 -45.85 36.41 15.52
C ARG A 143 -46.04 35.11 16.30
N ALA A 144 -46.91 35.10 17.30
CA ALA A 144 -47.22 33.89 18.05
C ALA A 144 -47.94 32.86 17.16
N GLN A 145 -48.93 33.29 16.38
CA GLN A 145 -49.65 32.45 15.43
C GLN A 145 -48.74 31.88 14.33
N GLU A 146 -47.84 32.71 13.77
CA GLU A 146 -46.85 32.26 12.78
C GLU A 146 -45.86 31.26 13.38
N THR A 147 -45.44 31.47 14.63
CA THR A 147 -44.56 30.54 15.36
C THR A 147 -45.24 29.19 15.57
N ILE A 148 -46.53 29.18 15.93
CA ILE A 148 -47.31 27.95 16.08
C ILE A 148 -47.45 27.25 14.73
N ALA A 149 -47.91 27.92 13.69
CA ALA A 149 -48.16 27.31 12.38
C ALA A 149 -46.88 26.66 11.80
N LYS A 150 -45.77 27.41 11.78
CA LYS A 150 -44.48 26.90 11.27
C LYS A 150 -43.87 25.84 12.19
N GLY A 151 -44.08 25.98 13.51
CA GLY A 151 -43.58 25.02 14.49
C GLY A 151 -44.32 23.69 14.42
N GLU A 152 -45.65 23.70 14.28
CA GLU A 152 -46.47 22.50 14.11
C GLU A 152 -46.17 21.76 12.81
N GLU A 153 -45.98 22.48 11.69
CA GLU A 153 -45.54 21.89 10.42
C GLU A 153 -44.22 21.13 10.60
N ARG A 154 -43.20 21.79 11.17
CA ARG A 154 -41.89 21.18 11.45
C ARG A 154 -41.98 20.02 12.44
N LEU A 155 -42.84 20.10 13.45
CA LEU A 155 -43.06 19.02 14.40
C LEU A 155 -43.71 17.81 13.74
N ASN A 156 -44.68 18.03 12.85
CA ASN A 156 -45.32 16.95 12.11
C ASN A 156 -44.33 16.24 11.17
N GLU A 157 -43.53 17.00 10.43
CA GLU A 157 -42.45 16.46 9.59
C GLU A 157 -41.42 15.68 10.42
N ALA A 158 -40.96 16.27 11.54
CA ALA A 158 -39.98 15.62 12.40
C ALA A 158 -40.53 14.35 13.07
N ARG A 159 -41.78 14.35 13.53
CA ARG A 159 -42.43 13.16 14.11
C ARG A 159 -42.65 12.07 13.06
N ALA A 160 -43.03 12.44 11.84
CA ALA A 160 -43.12 11.49 10.72
C ALA A 160 -41.75 10.86 10.42
N ALA A 161 -40.69 11.67 10.37
CA ALA A 161 -39.33 11.19 10.20
C ALA A 161 -38.86 10.27 11.35
N VAL A 162 -39.21 10.58 12.62
CA VAL A 162 -38.92 9.68 13.75
C VAL A 162 -39.65 8.34 13.59
N ALA A 163 -40.92 8.36 13.19
CA ALA A 163 -41.72 7.16 12.97
C ALA A 163 -41.21 6.30 11.80
N GLU A 164 -40.66 6.93 10.76
CA GLU A 164 -40.05 6.26 9.61
C GLU A 164 -38.66 5.68 9.93
N PHE A 165 -37.76 6.52 10.47
CA PHE A 165 -36.36 6.15 10.66
C PHE A 165 -36.10 5.31 11.91
N GLY A 166 -36.99 5.35 12.91
CA GLY A 166 -36.86 4.54 14.13
C GLY A 166 -36.81 3.03 13.82
N PRO A 167 -37.84 2.46 13.18
CA PRO A 167 -37.84 1.05 12.77
C PRO A 167 -36.72 0.71 11.77
N ALA A 168 -36.48 1.58 10.78
CA ALA A 168 -35.44 1.36 9.77
C ALA A 168 -34.03 1.28 10.39
N ARG A 169 -33.74 2.12 11.40
CA ARG A 169 -32.50 2.04 12.18
C ARG A 169 -32.40 0.72 12.95
N ALA A 170 -33.48 0.25 13.55
CA ALA A 170 -33.49 -1.00 14.32
C ALA A 170 -33.22 -2.21 13.42
N GLU A 171 -33.86 -2.27 12.25
CA GLU A 171 -33.62 -3.30 11.24
C GLU A 171 -32.16 -3.29 10.75
N ALA A 172 -31.62 -2.11 10.46
CA ALA A 172 -30.22 -1.96 10.06
C ALA A 172 -29.24 -2.41 11.16
N ALA A 173 -29.59 -2.17 12.44
CA ALA A 173 -28.79 -2.61 13.57
C ALA A 173 -28.78 -4.14 13.70
N GLU A 174 -29.95 -4.78 13.61
CA GLU A 174 -30.08 -6.24 13.63
C GLU A 174 -29.33 -6.89 12.46
N MET A 175 -29.47 -6.33 11.25
CA MET A 175 -28.77 -6.80 10.07
C MET A 175 -27.25 -6.76 10.25
N ARG A 176 -26.72 -5.64 10.77
CA ARG A 176 -25.30 -5.50 11.06
C ARG A 176 -24.83 -6.52 12.10
N GLU A 177 -25.56 -6.69 13.20
CA GLU A 177 -25.23 -7.64 14.25
C GLU A 177 -25.22 -9.09 13.73
N ALA A 178 -26.20 -9.44 12.91
CA ALA A 178 -26.31 -10.74 12.29
C ALA A 178 -25.13 -11.04 11.35
N TRP A 179 -24.72 -10.08 10.50
CA TRP A 179 -23.55 -10.24 9.64
C TRP A 179 -22.24 -10.29 10.43
N SER A 180 -22.09 -9.44 11.44
CA SER A 180 -20.91 -9.45 12.31
C SER A 180 -20.76 -10.77 13.05
N SER A 181 -21.85 -11.32 13.58
CA SER A 181 -21.86 -12.64 14.24
C SER A 181 -21.51 -13.77 13.28
N ARG A 182 -22.09 -13.79 12.07
CA ARG A 182 -21.79 -14.80 11.04
C ARG A 182 -20.32 -14.75 10.60
N ALA A 183 -19.79 -13.55 10.37
CA ALA A 183 -18.37 -13.34 10.05
C ALA A 183 -17.48 -13.85 11.20
N GLY A 184 -17.84 -13.54 12.45
CA GLY A 184 -17.15 -14.00 13.65
C GLY A 184 -17.11 -15.53 13.76
N TYR A 185 -18.24 -16.22 13.58
CA TYR A 185 -18.28 -17.68 13.63
C TYR A 185 -17.46 -18.34 12.52
N ALA A 186 -17.51 -17.80 11.30
CA ALA A 186 -16.69 -18.31 10.19
C ALA A 186 -15.19 -18.09 10.45
N LEU A 187 -14.82 -16.95 11.03
CA LEU A 187 -13.45 -16.69 11.47
C LEU A 187 -13.00 -17.65 12.56
N TYR A 188 -13.82 -17.91 13.58
CA TYR A 188 -13.47 -18.90 14.60
C TYR A 188 -13.30 -20.31 14.02
N ALA A 189 -14.17 -20.71 13.09
CA ALA A 189 -14.05 -22.00 12.41
C ALA A 189 -12.71 -22.13 11.65
N ILE A 190 -12.30 -21.10 10.91
CA ILE A 190 -11.04 -21.14 10.15
C ILE A 190 -9.80 -21.12 11.06
N LEU A 191 -9.87 -20.39 12.17
CA LEU A 191 -8.80 -20.37 13.18
C LEU A 191 -8.66 -21.73 13.89
N VAL A 192 -9.77 -22.40 14.20
CA VAL A 192 -9.76 -23.77 14.74
C VAL A 192 -9.11 -24.73 13.75
N PHE A 193 -9.45 -24.66 12.46
CA PHE A 193 -8.79 -25.47 11.44
C PHE A 193 -7.29 -25.17 11.33
N LEU A 194 -6.87 -23.91 11.38
CA LEU A 194 -5.45 -23.55 11.40
C LEU A 194 -4.72 -24.09 12.63
N ALA A 195 -5.34 -24.03 13.81
CA ALA A 195 -4.75 -24.55 15.05
C ALA A 195 -4.57 -26.08 15.00
N ILE A 196 -5.59 -26.80 14.51
CA ILE A 196 -5.50 -28.24 14.26
C ILE A 196 -4.34 -28.55 13.31
N ASP A 197 -4.23 -27.79 12.22
CA ASP A 197 -3.19 -27.98 11.22
C ASP A 197 -1.80 -27.65 11.74
N ALA A 198 -1.65 -26.63 12.60
CA ALA A 198 -0.40 -26.30 13.26
C ALA A 198 0.14 -27.49 14.07
N LEU A 199 -0.74 -28.24 14.73
CA LEU A 199 -0.40 -29.44 15.48
C LEU A 199 -0.10 -30.64 14.58
N LEU A 200 -0.86 -30.81 13.49
CA LEU A 200 -0.71 -31.92 12.55
C LEU A 200 0.43 -31.75 11.56
N LEU A 201 0.96 -30.54 11.41
CA LEU A 201 1.93 -30.20 10.36
C LEU A 201 3.17 -31.10 10.34
N PRO A 202 3.84 -31.41 11.47
CA PRO A 202 5.03 -32.27 11.45
C PRO A 202 4.70 -33.68 10.94
N PHE A 203 3.53 -34.21 11.31
CA PHE A 203 3.06 -35.51 10.84
C PHE A 203 2.74 -35.48 9.34
N MET A 204 2.06 -34.43 8.89
CA MET A 204 1.73 -34.24 7.47
C MET A 204 2.99 -34.12 6.60
N VAL A 205 4.01 -33.40 7.06
CA VAL A 205 5.30 -33.29 6.38
C VAL A 205 6.01 -34.63 6.30
N ARG A 206 6.07 -35.39 7.41
CA ARG A 206 6.65 -36.75 7.41
C ARG A 206 5.93 -37.66 6.42
N LYS A 207 4.60 -37.64 6.41
CA LYS A 207 3.77 -38.42 5.48
C LYS A 207 3.96 -38.00 4.02
N ALA A 208 4.10 -36.70 3.75
CA ALA A 208 4.35 -36.19 2.41
C ALA A 208 5.75 -36.60 1.92
N ASN A 209 6.77 -36.48 2.77
CA ASN A 209 8.13 -36.91 2.45
C ASN A 209 8.23 -38.42 2.21
N ALA A 210 7.48 -39.24 2.94
CA ALA A 210 7.44 -40.69 2.72
C ALA A 210 6.83 -41.09 1.37
N LYS A 211 6.04 -40.21 0.74
CA LYS A 211 5.45 -40.42 -0.59
C LYS A 211 6.31 -39.88 -1.72
N LEU A 212 7.39 -39.17 -1.42
CA LEU A 212 8.27 -38.65 -2.47
C LEU A 212 9.05 -39.81 -3.10
N PRO A 213 9.00 -39.97 -4.43
CA PRO A 213 9.82 -40.95 -5.09
C PRO A 213 11.31 -40.57 -4.95
N PRO A 214 12.23 -41.55 -4.83
CA PRO A 214 13.66 -41.31 -4.62
C PRO A 214 14.33 -40.57 -5.79
N HIS A 215 13.72 -40.63 -6.98
CA HIS A 215 14.00 -39.75 -8.09
C HIS A 215 12.65 -39.38 -8.71
N ILE A 216 12.39 -38.10 -8.92
CA ILE A 216 11.26 -37.67 -9.74
C ILE A 216 11.76 -37.74 -11.18
N ALA A 217 11.26 -38.71 -11.95
CA ALA A 217 11.28 -38.56 -13.40
C ALA A 217 10.51 -37.29 -13.71
N LYS A 218 11.18 -36.28 -14.26
CA LYS A 218 10.57 -35.00 -14.64
C LYS A 218 9.35 -35.31 -15.51
N THR A 219 8.24 -34.66 -15.21
CA THR A 219 6.98 -34.84 -15.96
C THR A 219 7.22 -34.49 -17.43
N GLU A 220 6.51 -35.09 -18.39
CA GLU A 220 6.65 -34.71 -19.81
C GLU A 220 6.49 -33.20 -20.03
N ALA A 221 5.63 -32.53 -19.26
CA ALA A 221 5.48 -31.08 -19.27
C ALA A 221 6.70 -30.33 -18.69
N GLU A 222 7.34 -30.85 -17.64
CA GLU A 222 8.58 -30.28 -17.08
C GLU A 222 9.76 -30.52 -18.02
N LEU A 223 9.82 -31.67 -18.69
CA LEU A 223 10.81 -31.97 -19.72
C LEU A 223 10.59 -31.13 -20.98
N ALA A 224 9.34 -30.90 -21.38
CA ALA A 224 8.99 -30.02 -22.49
C ALA A 224 9.28 -28.56 -22.14
N LEU A 225 9.02 -28.14 -20.90
CA LEU A 225 9.37 -26.81 -20.41
C LEU A 225 10.89 -26.64 -20.38
N GLU A 226 11.64 -27.59 -19.81
CA GLU A 226 13.10 -27.55 -19.83
C GLU A 226 13.68 -27.63 -21.25
N ALA A 227 13.05 -28.40 -22.14
CA ALA A 227 13.45 -28.44 -23.54
C ALA A 227 13.19 -27.10 -24.23
N ALA A 228 12.05 -26.45 -23.95
CA ALA A 228 11.73 -25.11 -24.44
C ALA A 228 12.64 -24.03 -23.82
N GLU A 229 12.91 -24.09 -22.51
CA GLU A 229 13.87 -23.24 -21.81
C GLU A 229 15.31 -23.47 -22.30
N ALA A 230 15.65 -24.70 -22.72
CA ALA A 230 16.93 -25.02 -23.34
C ALA A 230 16.99 -24.60 -24.82
N GLU A 231 15.86 -24.58 -25.53
CA GLU A 231 15.72 -24.07 -26.90
C GLU A 231 15.83 -22.53 -26.93
N GLU A 232 15.24 -21.85 -25.94
CA GLU A 232 15.46 -20.42 -25.66
C GLU A 232 16.84 -20.15 -25.02
N GLY A 233 17.47 -21.21 -24.49
CA GLY A 233 18.72 -21.20 -23.73
C GLY A 233 18.54 -20.65 -22.31
N PRO A 234 19.11 -21.28 -21.27
CA PRO A 234 19.14 -20.67 -19.95
C PRO A 234 20.03 -19.44 -20.06
N LYS A 235 19.40 -18.27 -20.11
CA LYS A 235 20.00 -16.94 -19.99
C LYS A 235 20.73 -16.82 -18.65
N HIS A 236 21.85 -17.52 -18.47
CA HIS A 236 22.66 -17.43 -17.27
C HIS A 236 23.18 -15.99 -17.19
N ASP A 237 23.04 -15.35 -16.04
CA ASP A 237 23.57 -13.99 -15.80
C ASP A 237 25.03 -13.84 -16.27
N ARG A 238 25.81 -14.93 -16.18
CA ARG A 238 27.20 -15.01 -16.64
C ARG A 238 27.38 -14.87 -18.16
N GLU A 239 26.39 -15.20 -18.96
CA GLU A 239 26.43 -15.09 -20.43
C GLU A 239 26.23 -13.65 -20.91
N TYR A 240 25.54 -12.82 -20.13
CA TYR A 240 25.36 -11.39 -20.42
C TYR A 240 26.58 -10.55 -20.07
N ALA A 241 27.30 -10.93 -19.01
CA ALA A 241 28.36 -10.12 -18.43
C ALA A 241 29.73 -10.40 -19.03
N THR A 242 30.09 -9.61 -20.04
CA THR A 242 31.41 -9.69 -20.67
C THR A 242 32.42 -8.74 -20.03
N ASN A 243 31.96 -7.62 -19.46
CA ASN A 243 32.81 -6.61 -18.83
C ASN A 243 32.38 -6.28 -17.39
N TRP A 244 33.11 -5.38 -16.72
CA TRP A 244 32.83 -5.00 -15.34
C TRP A 244 31.53 -4.21 -15.18
N ILE A 245 31.12 -3.45 -16.21
CA ILE A 245 29.86 -2.68 -16.20
C ILE A 245 28.68 -3.64 -16.17
N ASP A 246 28.69 -4.66 -17.01
CA ASP A 246 27.62 -5.65 -17.05
C ASP A 246 27.53 -6.41 -15.72
N ARG A 247 28.68 -6.76 -15.11
CA ARG A 247 28.71 -7.39 -13.78
C ARG A 247 28.13 -6.49 -12.69
N LEU A 248 28.39 -5.19 -12.78
CA LEU A 248 27.80 -4.21 -11.87
C LEU A 248 26.28 -4.13 -12.06
N SER A 249 25.80 -4.04 -13.30
CA SER A 249 24.36 -4.03 -13.62
C SER A 249 23.64 -5.30 -13.16
N LEU A 250 24.25 -6.48 -13.33
CA LEU A 250 23.73 -7.75 -12.80
C LEU A 250 23.64 -7.73 -11.28
N PHE A 251 24.73 -7.32 -10.61
CA PHE A 251 24.77 -7.26 -9.16
C PHE A 251 23.68 -6.32 -8.62
N CYS A 252 23.57 -5.12 -9.20
CA CYS A 252 22.56 -4.14 -8.79
C CYS A 252 21.14 -4.64 -9.06
N GLY A 253 20.89 -5.29 -10.21
CA GLY A 253 19.61 -5.88 -10.55
C GLY A 253 19.20 -7.02 -9.60
N GLU A 254 20.13 -7.95 -9.34
CA GLU A 254 19.93 -9.05 -8.38
C GLU A 254 19.69 -8.49 -6.97
N PHE A 255 20.46 -7.48 -6.55
CA PHE A 255 20.29 -6.82 -5.26
C PHE A 255 18.88 -6.24 -5.10
N VAL A 256 18.41 -5.42 -6.05
CA VAL A 256 17.07 -4.81 -5.93
C VAL A 256 15.93 -5.80 -6.16
N ALA A 257 16.16 -6.96 -6.79
CA ALA A 257 15.12 -7.97 -6.95
C ALA A 257 14.60 -8.48 -5.60
N TYR A 258 15.45 -8.54 -4.56
CA TYR A 258 15.04 -8.97 -3.22
C TYR A 258 14.17 -7.95 -2.48
N TRP A 259 14.10 -6.69 -2.92
CA TRP A 259 13.15 -5.71 -2.37
C TRP A 259 11.70 -6.15 -2.57
N ALA A 260 11.38 -6.87 -3.65
CA ALA A 260 10.04 -7.44 -3.85
C ALA A 260 9.62 -8.39 -2.71
N VAL A 261 10.57 -9.08 -2.08
CA VAL A 261 10.30 -9.95 -0.93
C VAL A 261 9.97 -9.14 0.32
N ILE A 262 10.65 -8.01 0.53
CA ILE A 262 10.33 -7.06 1.63
C ILE A 262 8.87 -6.59 1.50
N ALA A 263 8.43 -6.26 0.29
CA ALA A 263 7.06 -5.81 0.03
C ALA A 263 6.01 -6.82 0.48
N VAL A 264 6.25 -8.12 0.28
CA VAL A 264 5.32 -9.17 0.72
C VAL A 264 5.12 -9.10 2.24
N PHE A 265 6.20 -8.99 3.01
CA PHE A 265 6.12 -8.91 4.47
C PHE A 265 5.44 -7.62 4.95
N VAL A 266 5.77 -6.47 4.36
CA VAL A 266 5.19 -5.17 4.74
C VAL A 266 3.70 -5.11 4.41
N TYR A 267 3.28 -5.54 3.21
CA TYR A 267 1.86 -5.57 2.87
C TYR A 267 1.08 -6.58 3.71
N TYR A 268 1.68 -7.73 4.03
CA TYR A 268 1.05 -8.68 4.93
C TYR A 268 0.85 -8.09 6.34
N TYR A 269 1.86 -7.40 6.86
CA TYR A 269 1.76 -6.66 8.12
C TYR A 269 0.65 -5.60 8.06
N GLU A 270 0.59 -4.80 6.98
CA GLU A 270 -0.43 -3.76 6.80
C GLU A 270 -1.85 -4.33 6.78
N VAL A 271 -2.06 -5.44 6.07
CA VAL A 271 -3.35 -6.15 6.02
C VAL A 271 -3.74 -6.62 7.43
N ILE A 272 -2.81 -7.21 8.18
CA ILE A 272 -3.10 -7.63 9.56
C ILE A 272 -3.39 -6.43 10.46
N ALA A 273 -2.54 -5.41 10.44
CA ALA A 273 -2.69 -4.21 11.27
C ALA A 273 -4.04 -3.51 11.01
N ARG A 274 -4.40 -3.33 9.74
CA ARG A 274 -5.65 -2.70 9.32
C ARG A 274 -6.88 -3.53 9.66
N TYR A 275 -6.90 -4.82 9.33
CA TYR A 275 -8.15 -5.60 9.40
C TYR A 275 -8.30 -6.38 10.70
N VAL A 276 -7.21 -6.78 11.36
CA VAL A 276 -7.26 -7.52 12.63
C VAL A 276 -7.22 -6.56 13.81
N PHE A 277 -6.33 -5.58 13.78
CA PHE A 277 -6.13 -4.64 14.89
C PHE A 277 -6.90 -3.31 14.71
N ASN A 278 -7.59 -3.13 13.58
CA ASN A 278 -8.26 -1.87 13.22
C ASN A 278 -7.33 -0.65 13.36
N SER A 279 -6.05 -0.85 13.02
CA SER A 279 -4.94 0.07 13.24
C SER A 279 -4.11 0.17 11.95
N PRO A 280 -4.61 0.88 10.91
CA PRO A 280 -3.85 1.08 9.68
C PRO A 280 -2.53 1.78 9.97
N THR A 281 -1.46 1.43 9.25
CA THR A 281 -0.16 2.08 9.45
C THR A 281 -0.07 3.39 8.66
N ASN A 282 0.68 4.35 9.20
CA ASN A 282 0.99 5.60 8.51
C ASN A 282 2.17 5.47 7.53
N TRP A 283 2.96 4.38 7.59
CA TRP A 283 4.23 4.25 6.88
C TRP A 283 4.24 3.20 5.77
N ALA A 284 3.46 2.12 5.86
CA ALA A 284 3.66 0.95 4.98
C ALA A 284 3.43 1.27 3.50
N HIS A 285 2.39 2.04 3.17
CA HIS A 285 2.08 2.39 1.79
C HIS A 285 3.19 3.25 1.15
N GLU A 286 3.63 4.29 1.86
CA GLU A 286 4.68 5.19 1.38
C GLU A 286 6.04 4.48 1.28
N ALA A 287 6.40 3.68 2.28
CA ALA A 287 7.60 2.86 2.25
C ALA A 287 7.64 1.98 0.99
N MET A 288 6.53 1.34 0.64
CA MET A 288 6.49 0.50 -0.56
C MET A 288 6.54 1.30 -1.86
N TYR A 289 5.83 2.43 -1.91
CA TYR A 289 5.85 3.30 -3.07
C TYR A 289 7.26 3.79 -3.40
N LEU A 290 7.98 4.29 -2.39
CA LEU A 290 9.35 4.78 -2.54
C LEU A 290 10.32 3.65 -2.92
N MET A 291 10.21 2.50 -2.24
CA MET A 291 11.04 1.33 -2.54
C MET A 291 10.88 0.83 -3.98
N PHE A 292 9.65 0.71 -4.48
CA PHE A 292 9.41 0.28 -5.86
C PHE A 292 9.87 1.32 -6.89
N GLY A 293 9.74 2.62 -6.59
CA GLY A 293 10.30 3.68 -7.43
C GLY A 293 11.82 3.55 -7.57
N MET A 294 12.53 3.35 -6.45
CA MET A 294 13.96 3.07 -6.45
C MET A 294 14.30 1.78 -7.21
N GLN A 295 13.51 0.71 -7.01
CA GLN A 295 13.71 -0.59 -7.66
C GLN A 295 13.68 -0.44 -9.17
N TYR A 296 12.68 0.28 -9.68
CA TYR A 296 12.48 0.50 -11.11
C TYR A 296 13.69 1.20 -11.75
N LEU A 297 14.23 2.22 -11.10
CA LEU A 297 15.36 3.01 -11.61
C LEU A 297 16.65 2.20 -11.69
N ILE A 298 16.96 1.41 -10.65
CA ILE A 298 18.13 0.52 -10.67
C ILE A 298 17.93 -0.63 -11.67
N ALA A 299 16.73 -1.21 -11.72
CA ALA A 299 16.42 -2.32 -12.62
C ALA A 299 16.50 -1.93 -14.11
N GLY A 300 16.44 -0.65 -14.46
CA GLY A 300 16.63 -0.16 -15.82
C GLY A 300 17.96 -0.62 -16.44
N ALA A 301 19.08 -0.51 -15.74
CA ALA A 301 20.36 -0.97 -16.29
C ALA A 301 20.38 -2.50 -16.48
N TYR A 302 19.81 -3.24 -15.53
CA TYR A 302 19.68 -4.70 -15.63
C TYR A 302 18.81 -5.12 -16.82
N ALA A 303 17.62 -4.54 -16.97
CA ALA A 303 16.70 -4.84 -18.06
C ALA A 303 17.27 -4.44 -19.43
N MET A 304 18.18 -3.46 -19.48
CA MET A 304 18.91 -3.12 -20.71
C MET A 304 19.94 -4.19 -21.05
N LEU A 305 20.69 -4.69 -20.06
CA LEU A 305 21.67 -5.74 -20.23
C LEU A 305 21.04 -7.06 -20.71
N THR A 306 19.89 -7.45 -20.13
CA THR A 306 19.19 -8.71 -20.44
C THR A 306 18.26 -8.61 -21.66
N GLU A 307 18.21 -7.44 -22.29
CA GLU A 307 17.29 -7.08 -23.37
C GLU A 307 15.80 -7.28 -23.02
N SER A 308 15.44 -7.09 -21.77
CA SER A 308 14.07 -7.25 -21.25
C SER A 308 13.24 -5.96 -21.30
N HIS A 309 13.78 -4.88 -21.86
CA HIS A 309 12.98 -3.69 -22.16
C HIS A 309 11.93 -4.00 -23.22
N VAL A 310 10.74 -3.41 -23.07
CA VAL A 310 9.72 -3.44 -24.11
C VAL A 310 10.28 -2.74 -25.34
N ARG A 311 10.47 -3.51 -26.42
CA ARG A 311 10.94 -3.04 -27.72
C ARG A 311 9.83 -3.18 -28.76
N VAL A 312 9.90 -2.35 -29.78
CA VAL A 312 9.00 -2.46 -30.94
C VAL A 312 9.63 -3.46 -31.92
N ASP A 313 9.35 -4.74 -31.73
CA ASP A 313 10.02 -5.82 -32.47
C ASP A 313 9.53 -5.98 -33.92
N ILE A 314 8.37 -5.41 -34.27
CA ILE A 314 7.77 -5.56 -35.62
C ILE A 314 8.68 -5.08 -36.75
N PHE A 315 9.47 -4.02 -36.51
CA PHE A 315 10.41 -3.48 -37.50
C PHE A 315 11.85 -3.96 -37.27
N TYR A 316 12.21 -4.32 -36.04
CA TYR A 316 13.58 -4.69 -35.67
C TYR A 316 13.88 -6.17 -35.95
N ALA A 317 12.95 -7.08 -35.61
CA ALA A 317 13.14 -8.53 -35.75
C ALA A 317 13.59 -8.98 -37.16
N PRO A 318 12.97 -8.51 -38.27
CA PRO A 318 13.34 -8.96 -39.62
C PRO A 318 14.64 -8.34 -40.18
N LEU A 319 15.27 -7.40 -39.47
CA LEU A 319 16.52 -6.77 -39.94
C LEU A 319 17.70 -7.75 -39.90
N SER A 320 18.57 -7.67 -40.91
CA SER A 320 19.86 -8.38 -40.87
C SER A 320 20.75 -7.82 -39.75
N ARG A 321 21.66 -8.64 -39.22
CA ARG A 321 22.60 -8.26 -38.14
C ARG A 321 23.28 -6.88 -38.33
N PRO A 322 23.86 -6.53 -39.50
CA PRO A 322 24.45 -5.21 -39.69
C PRO A 322 23.42 -4.07 -39.69
N LYS A 323 22.19 -4.31 -40.16
CA LYS A 323 21.11 -3.32 -40.12
C LYS A 323 20.60 -3.10 -38.70
N LYS A 324 20.55 -4.15 -37.88
CA LYS A 324 20.24 -4.07 -36.44
C LYS A 324 21.26 -3.20 -35.72
N ALA A 325 22.55 -3.48 -35.91
CA ALA A 325 23.61 -2.72 -35.26
C ALA A 325 23.61 -1.23 -35.66
N TRP A 326 23.30 -0.90 -36.92
CA TRP A 326 23.11 0.50 -37.34
C TRP A 326 21.88 1.16 -36.73
N ALA A 327 20.76 0.44 -36.64
CA ALA A 327 19.56 0.94 -35.97
C ALA A 327 19.81 1.18 -34.47
N ASP A 328 20.51 0.26 -33.80
CA ASP A 328 20.92 0.38 -32.40
C ASP A 328 21.88 1.57 -32.21
N LEU A 329 22.83 1.78 -33.13
CA LEU A 329 23.73 2.93 -33.11
C LEU A 329 22.97 4.27 -33.22
N VAL A 330 22.02 4.39 -34.15
CA VAL A 330 21.23 5.63 -34.32
C VAL A 330 20.32 5.85 -33.11
N THR A 331 19.64 4.81 -32.63
CA THR A 331 18.75 4.91 -31.46
C THR A 331 19.51 5.18 -30.17
N SER A 332 20.79 4.78 -30.09
CA SER A 332 21.65 5.07 -28.94
C SER A 332 21.80 6.58 -28.68
N ILE A 333 21.75 7.43 -29.72
CA ILE A 333 21.84 8.89 -29.56
C ILE A 333 20.68 9.40 -28.71
N PHE A 334 19.45 9.00 -29.06
CA PHE A 334 18.25 9.36 -28.30
C PHE A 334 18.28 8.77 -26.90
N PHE A 335 18.79 7.54 -26.77
CA PHE A 335 18.99 6.91 -25.47
C PHE A 335 19.94 7.72 -24.58
N PHE A 336 21.10 8.17 -25.08
CA PHE A 336 22.04 8.96 -24.30
C PHE A 336 21.53 10.35 -23.95
N ILE A 337 20.73 10.98 -24.82
CA ILE A 337 20.04 12.23 -24.49
C ILE A 337 19.09 12.00 -23.31
N PHE A 338 18.27 10.94 -23.37
CA PHE A 338 17.37 10.58 -22.28
C PHE A 338 18.13 10.25 -20.99
N ALA A 339 19.08 9.31 -21.04
CA ALA A 339 19.83 8.85 -19.88
C ALA A 339 20.69 9.96 -19.26
N GLY A 340 21.30 10.81 -20.09
CA GLY A 340 22.04 11.98 -19.66
C GLY A 340 21.14 13.02 -18.99
N THR A 341 19.98 13.33 -19.58
CA THR A 341 19.00 14.23 -18.97
C THR A 341 18.51 13.68 -17.63
N LEU A 342 18.18 12.38 -17.57
CA LEU A 342 17.75 11.71 -16.36
C LEU A 342 18.84 11.78 -15.28
N LEU A 343 20.12 11.56 -15.63
CA LEU A 343 21.23 11.65 -14.68
C LEU A 343 21.43 13.09 -14.15
N VAL A 344 21.43 14.08 -15.03
CA VAL A 344 21.63 15.49 -14.65
C VAL A 344 20.46 15.99 -13.79
N THR A 345 19.22 15.74 -14.21
CA THR A 345 18.03 16.14 -13.45
C THR A 345 17.94 15.41 -12.11
N SER A 346 18.26 14.11 -12.07
CA SER A 346 18.33 13.35 -10.82
C SER A 346 19.39 13.92 -9.88
N TRP A 347 20.55 14.33 -10.41
CA TRP A 347 21.61 14.96 -9.61
C TRP A 347 21.14 16.26 -8.97
N ILE A 348 20.52 17.14 -9.76
CA ILE A 348 19.95 18.41 -9.27
C ILE A 348 18.95 18.13 -8.15
N PHE A 349 17.98 17.24 -8.39
CA PHE A 349 16.97 16.91 -7.39
C PHE A 349 17.53 16.25 -6.12
N ALA A 350 18.59 15.44 -6.25
CA ALA A 350 19.25 14.82 -5.11
C ALA A 350 19.99 15.85 -4.24
N MET A 351 20.63 16.85 -4.86
CA MET A 351 21.28 17.95 -4.16
C MET A 351 20.26 18.87 -3.50
N ASP A 352 19.21 19.26 -4.23
CA ASP A 352 18.14 20.13 -3.72
C ASP A 352 17.46 19.52 -2.49
N ALA A 353 17.24 18.20 -2.49
CA ALA A 353 16.62 17.50 -1.37
C ALA A 353 17.47 17.46 -0.11
N ILE A 354 18.78 17.59 -0.20
CA ILE A 354 19.65 17.68 0.99
C ILE A 354 19.79 19.13 1.44
N ALA A 355 19.88 20.08 0.49
CA ALA A 355 20.12 21.50 0.74
C ALA A 355 18.88 22.30 1.19
N VAL A 356 17.83 21.63 1.70
CA VAL A 356 16.60 22.30 2.12
C VAL A 356 16.84 23.13 3.39
N PRO A 357 16.43 24.42 3.43
CA PRO A 357 16.64 25.28 4.60
C PRO A 357 15.97 24.84 5.90
N SER A 358 14.90 24.03 5.80
CA SER A 358 14.20 23.46 6.95
C SER A 358 14.90 22.22 7.56
N GLY A 359 15.93 21.69 6.89
CA GLY A 359 16.75 20.61 7.42
C GLY A 359 17.74 21.14 8.45
N ASN A 360 17.82 20.49 9.62
CA ASN A 360 18.77 20.79 10.69
C ASN A 360 19.81 19.68 10.86
N SER A 361 19.96 18.79 9.86
CA SER A 361 20.99 17.76 9.85
C SER A 361 22.33 18.33 9.39
N ILE A 362 23.41 17.73 9.87
CA ILE A 362 24.80 18.08 9.49
C ILE A 362 25.00 17.97 7.96
N ILE A 363 24.28 17.05 7.31
CA ILE A 363 24.36 16.89 5.86
C ILE A 363 23.66 18.06 5.13
N SER A 364 22.55 18.58 5.67
CA SER A 364 21.88 19.75 5.13
C SER A 364 22.73 21.02 5.25
N ASP A 365 23.45 21.20 6.36
CA ASP A 365 24.36 22.33 6.55
C ASP A 365 25.55 22.27 5.57
N TRP A 366 26.13 21.08 5.40
CA TRP A 366 27.16 20.83 4.40
C TRP A 366 26.67 21.10 2.97
N ALA A 367 25.49 20.60 2.60
CA ALA A 367 24.95 20.78 1.25
C ALA A 367 24.64 22.24 0.93
N ARG A 368 24.30 23.05 1.95
CA ARG A 368 24.14 24.51 1.83
C ARG A 368 25.46 25.29 1.85
N SER A 369 26.59 24.58 1.91
CA SER A 369 27.94 25.16 2.03
C SER A 369 28.13 26.01 3.30
N GLU A 370 27.36 25.74 4.36
CA GLU A 370 27.51 26.38 5.67
C GLU A 370 28.67 25.75 6.48
N MET A 371 29.11 24.55 6.08
CA MET A 371 30.18 23.79 6.71
C MET A 371 31.00 23.01 5.67
N THR A 372 32.29 22.76 5.95
CA THR A 372 33.16 21.98 5.05
C THR A 372 32.91 20.47 5.15
N LEU A 373 33.35 19.71 4.14
CA LEU A 373 33.21 18.24 4.13
C LEU A 373 33.91 17.58 5.33
N PHE A 374 35.09 18.06 5.72
CA PHE A 374 35.84 17.46 6.83
C PHE A 374 35.21 17.77 8.19
N GLU A 375 34.66 18.97 8.36
CA GLU A 375 33.88 19.33 9.54
C GLU A 375 32.59 18.50 9.62
N MET A 376 31.89 18.33 8.50
CA MET A 376 30.71 17.46 8.40
C MET A 376 31.06 16.02 8.83
N LEU A 377 32.11 15.44 8.25
CA LEU A 377 32.55 14.08 8.58
C LEU A 377 33.00 13.95 10.04
N GLY A 378 33.70 14.95 10.58
CA GLY A 378 34.14 14.97 11.97
C GLY A 378 33.01 15.14 12.98
N SER A 379 31.88 15.69 12.55
CA SER A 379 30.71 15.98 13.39
C SER A 379 29.63 14.88 13.30
N LEU A 380 29.80 13.87 12.46
CA LEU A 380 28.84 12.76 12.33
C LEU A 380 28.74 11.95 13.63
N THR A 381 27.61 12.10 14.32
CA THR A 381 27.25 11.31 15.51
C THR A 381 26.09 10.36 15.22
N LEU A 382 25.89 9.36 16.07
CA LEU A 382 24.72 8.47 15.99
C LEU A 382 23.40 9.23 16.16
N ASP A 383 23.41 10.30 16.95
CA ASP A 383 22.23 11.14 17.20
C ASP A 383 21.63 11.68 15.90
N GLN A 384 22.46 11.99 14.90
CA GLN A 384 22.01 12.39 13.56
C GLN A 384 20.98 11.42 12.97
N TRP A 385 21.12 10.13 13.24
CA TRP A 385 20.31 9.07 12.65
C TRP A 385 19.18 8.57 13.56
N THR A 386 19.29 8.81 14.87
CA THR A 386 18.35 8.28 15.87
C THR A 386 17.44 9.32 16.50
N ASP A 387 17.83 10.60 16.50
CA ASP A 387 17.02 11.68 17.07
C ASP A 387 15.89 12.08 16.10
N PRO A 388 14.60 11.94 16.49
CA PRO A 388 13.47 12.32 15.66
C PRO A 388 13.36 13.84 15.43
N ALA A 389 14.05 14.68 16.21
CA ALA A 389 14.08 16.13 15.99
C ALA A 389 14.96 16.54 14.81
N ILE A 390 15.77 15.61 14.27
CA ILE A 390 16.68 15.88 13.16
C ILE A 390 15.97 15.60 11.83
N ARG A 391 15.78 16.67 11.06
CA ARG A 391 15.20 16.68 9.73
C ARG A 391 16.28 16.67 8.67
N TRP A 392 16.29 15.59 7.90
CA TRP A 392 17.23 15.34 6.83
C TRP A 392 16.74 15.93 5.51
N GLY A 393 16.85 17.25 5.39
CA GLY A 393 16.46 17.98 4.18
C GLY A 393 14.97 17.85 3.86
N GLU A 394 14.65 17.50 2.61
CA GLU A 394 13.30 17.32 2.11
C GLU A 394 12.65 16.05 2.68
N ILE A 395 11.45 16.22 3.23
CA ILE A 395 10.64 15.15 3.81
C ILE A 395 9.36 14.95 2.98
N SER A 396 8.76 13.76 3.07
CA SER A 396 7.47 13.51 2.45
C SER A 396 6.34 14.32 3.09
N PHE A 397 5.29 14.60 2.32
CA PHE A 397 4.10 15.34 2.78
C PHE A 397 3.10 14.49 3.58
N ASN A 398 3.39 13.20 3.77
CA ASN A 398 2.52 12.25 4.47
C ASN A 398 2.86 12.19 5.97
N GLU A 399 1.98 11.56 6.75
CA GLU A 399 2.13 11.41 8.21
C GLU A 399 3.40 10.69 8.68
N TRP A 400 4.12 9.99 7.78
CA TRP A 400 5.38 9.32 8.10
C TRP A 400 6.60 10.23 7.99
N GLU A 401 6.52 11.35 7.26
CA GLU A 401 7.58 12.36 7.09
C GLU A 401 8.96 11.76 6.72
N VAL A 402 9.01 10.77 5.85
CA VAL A 402 10.27 10.09 5.50
C VAL A 402 11.19 11.00 4.70
N PRO A 403 12.50 11.05 5.01
CA PRO A 403 13.45 11.86 4.24
C PRO A 403 13.61 11.31 2.82
N LEU A 404 13.47 12.18 1.82
CA LEU A 404 13.43 11.80 0.41
C LEU A 404 14.81 11.74 -0.25
N TRP A 405 15.81 12.36 0.37
CA TRP A 405 17.16 12.42 -0.22
C TRP A 405 17.73 11.04 -0.61
N PRO A 406 17.62 9.95 0.17
CA PRO A 406 18.23 8.68 -0.22
C PRO A 406 17.60 8.11 -1.49
N MET A 407 16.28 8.24 -1.64
CA MET A 407 15.57 7.88 -2.86
C MET A 407 16.11 8.68 -4.05
N LYS A 408 16.26 10.00 -3.90
CA LYS A 408 16.72 10.85 -5.00
C LYS A 408 18.15 10.52 -5.41
N TRP A 409 19.01 10.15 -4.47
CA TRP A 409 20.34 9.59 -4.76
C TRP A 409 20.28 8.23 -5.45
N VAL A 410 19.29 7.39 -5.14
CA VAL A 410 19.06 6.17 -5.93
C VAL A 410 18.68 6.48 -7.37
N MET A 411 17.97 7.59 -7.64
CA MET A 411 17.72 8.03 -9.02
C MET A 411 19.02 8.39 -9.74
N VAL A 412 19.95 9.07 -9.06
CA VAL A 412 21.30 9.36 -9.60
C VAL A 412 22.03 8.06 -9.91
N MET A 413 22.02 7.09 -8.98
CA MET A 413 22.65 5.80 -9.18
C MET A 413 22.03 5.04 -10.36
N GLY A 414 20.70 5.00 -10.47
CA GLY A 414 19.98 4.37 -11.58
C GLY A 414 20.31 5.03 -12.93
N GLY A 415 20.33 6.37 -12.98
CA GLY A 415 20.74 7.12 -14.16
C GLY A 415 22.19 6.86 -14.56
N LEU A 416 23.11 6.82 -13.59
CA LEU A 416 24.52 6.50 -13.83
C LEU A 416 24.67 5.08 -14.35
N LEU A 417 23.99 4.10 -13.74
CA LEU A 417 24.00 2.71 -14.19
C LEU A 417 23.45 2.58 -15.62
N LEU A 418 22.37 3.30 -15.96
CA LEU A 418 21.83 3.33 -17.31
C LEU A 418 22.81 3.91 -18.33
N VAL A 419 23.47 5.03 -18.01
CA VAL A 419 24.49 5.62 -18.88
C VAL A 419 25.67 4.66 -19.07
N LEU A 420 26.18 4.06 -17.99
CA LEU A 420 27.25 3.08 -18.05
C LEU A 420 26.85 1.86 -18.89
N GLN A 421 25.64 1.33 -18.68
CA GLN A 421 25.14 0.19 -19.46
C GLN A 421 24.96 0.54 -20.93
N GLY A 422 24.52 1.76 -21.24
CA GLY A 422 24.48 2.29 -22.60
C GLY A 422 25.85 2.34 -23.25
N ILE A 423 26.89 2.75 -22.52
CA ILE A 423 28.28 2.76 -23.00
C ILE A 423 28.75 1.32 -23.28
N SER A 424 28.46 0.38 -22.38
CA SER A 424 28.76 -1.05 -22.56
C SER A 424 28.10 -1.59 -23.83
N LYS A 425 26.81 -1.30 -24.04
CA LYS A 425 26.05 -1.75 -25.21
C LYS A 425 26.57 -1.11 -26.51
N LEU A 426 26.75 0.21 -26.53
CA LEU A 426 27.30 0.92 -27.68
C LEU A 426 28.67 0.37 -28.08
N GLY A 427 29.53 0.07 -27.11
CA GLY A 427 30.84 -0.55 -27.37
C GLY A 427 30.73 -1.91 -28.05
N LYS A 428 29.77 -2.73 -27.63
CA LYS A 428 29.47 -4.05 -28.24
C LYS A 428 28.92 -3.90 -29.66
N ASP A 429 28.02 -2.95 -29.88
CA ASP A 429 27.42 -2.69 -31.20
C ASP A 429 28.49 -2.20 -32.20
N ILE A 430 29.37 -1.29 -31.78
CA ILE A 430 30.51 -0.83 -32.60
C ILE A 430 31.46 -1.99 -32.93
N GLN A 431 31.73 -2.87 -31.96
CA GLN A 431 32.56 -4.05 -32.18
C GLN A 431 31.91 -5.01 -33.19
N ALA A 432 30.60 -5.24 -33.11
CA ALA A 432 29.85 -6.07 -34.04
C ALA A 432 29.90 -5.50 -35.47
N ILE A 433 29.73 -4.19 -35.63
CA ILE A 433 29.88 -3.50 -36.93
C ILE A 433 31.29 -3.67 -37.49
N ARG A 434 32.32 -3.50 -36.65
CA ARG A 434 33.73 -3.61 -37.07
C ARG A 434 34.11 -5.03 -37.49
N GLN A 435 33.51 -6.05 -36.87
CA GLN A 435 33.79 -7.47 -37.16
C GLN A 435 33.00 -8.02 -38.35
N GLY A 436 32.07 -7.24 -38.94
CA GLY A 436 31.33 -7.61 -40.15
C GLY A 436 30.39 -8.82 -39.98
N ALA A 437 29.88 -9.04 -38.76
CA ALA A 437 29.15 -10.25 -38.36
C ALA A 437 27.62 -10.16 -38.50
#